data_AF-A0A3Q3EID1-F1
#
_entry.id   AF-A0A3Q3EID1-F1
#
_cell.length_a   1.000
_cell.length_b   1.000
_cell.length_c   1.000
_cell.angle_alpha   90.00
_cell.angle_beta   90.00
_cell.angle_gamma   90.00
#
_symmetry.space_group_name_H-M   'P 1'
#
loop_
_entity.id
_entity.type
_entity.pdbx_description
1 polymer ?
#
loop_
_entity_poly.entity_id
_entity_poly.type
_entity_poly.pdbx_seq_one_letter_code
_entity_poly.pdbx_strand_id
1 'polypeptide(L)'
;MFSKLSSERPVCQRTTSCSRSSKAKEDEFPDLERLEMEKELADLMKTYKEYKEKLVNLRQQKKELQKDIENSREQRCNLERITESKELEELVEKAEKEMTVVREQEETIKRIKQEHNEMFQSKKEMEAKIQKYKTYYDFMDQVCKLTKFKNMDELADHFENQLQIRDQLIQKEKQKKEHMEQQKKKLRELEDQHDQMCLEKTNELAQLQTELEEARAEALIWEKQWNHIQETASKKTLELGQIKMATLNLYERTSSTLGAEGVAIDDTDKQLEHIQTFIMDSTDIVKQYRQLQKKENTKTGKTQTEK
;
A
#
# COMPACT_ATOMS: atom_id res chain seq x y z
N MET A 1 45.25 41.75 -78.39
CA MET A 1 44.37 42.13 -79.52
C MET A 1 44.93 43.43 -80.08
N PHE A 2 45.89 43.35 -81.00
CA PHE A 2 45.73 43.48 -82.45
C PHE A 2 44.97 44.72 -82.91
N SER A 3 45.64 45.45 -83.82
CA SER A 3 45.11 46.30 -84.89
C SER A 3 44.84 47.77 -84.52
N LYS A 4 45.31 48.78 -85.26
CA LYS A 4 45.96 48.84 -86.59
C LYS A 4 46.48 50.28 -86.81
N LEU A 5 47.66 50.38 -87.45
CA LEU A 5 48.00 51.16 -88.69
C LEU A 5 47.56 52.63 -88.77
N SER A 6 48.29 53.59 -89.37
CA SER A 6 49.56 53.65 -90.12
C SER A 6 49.78 55.12 -90.57
N SER A 7 50.99 55.40 -91.08
CA SER A 7 51.35 56.41 -92.11
C SER A 7 51.13 57.89 -91.78
N GLU A 8 51.97 58.86 -92.15
CA GLU A 8 53.16 59.02 -93.02
C GLU A 8 53.61 60.48 -92.70
N ARG A 9 54.82 60.79 -92.21
CA ARG A 9 56.09 61.07 -92.92
C ARG A 9 56.05 62.08 -94.10
N PRO A 10 57.18 62.80 -94.35
CA PRO A 10 57.25 64.26 -94.48
C PRO A 10 57.72 64.70 -95.88
N VAL A 11 58.13 65.98 -96.05
CA VAL A 11 59.41 66.43 -96.67
C VAL A 11 59.37 67.92 -97.05
N CYS A 12 60.49 68.58 -96.78
CA CYS A 12 60.91 69.92 -97.20
C CYS A 12 61.69 69.82 -98.52
N GLN A 13 61.49 70.72 -99.49
CA GLN A 13 62.54 71.09 -100.46
C GLN A 13 62.41 72.53 -100.99
N ARG A 14 63.52 73.28 -100.80
CA ARG A 14 64.25 74.17 -101.73
C ARG A 14 63.49 75.36 -102.34
N THR A 15 64.09 76.54 -102.53
CA THR A 15 65.29 76.87 -103.34
C THR A 15 65.69 78.33 -103.01
N THR A 16 66.95 78.64 -102.69
CA THR A 16 67.94 79.36 -103.56
C THR A 16 67.34 80.58 -104.30
N SER A 17 67.90 81.80 -104.26
CA SER A 17 69.29 82.14 -104.54
C SER A 17 69.57 83.63 -104.30
N CYS A 18 70.78 83.93 -103.82
CA CYS A 18 71.40 85.25 -103.80
C CYS A 18 72.15 85.50 -105.14
N SER A 19 71.90 86.68 -105.72
CA SER A 19 72.80 87.61 -106.45
C SER A 19 73.84 87.12 -107.48
N ARG A 20 73.77 87.73 -108.67
CA ARG A 20 74.86 88.12 -109.60
C ARG A 20 74.37 89.38 -110.32
N SER A 21 75.13 90.42 -110.67
CA SER A 21 76.51 90.85 -110.45
C SER A 21 76.66 92.22 -111.14
N SER A 22 77.72 92.97 -110.82
CA SER A 22 78.42 93.92 -111.71
C SER A 22 77.77 95.30 -111.95
N LYS A 23 78.42 96.47 -111.95
CA LYS A 23 79.83 96.96 -111.90
C LYS A 23 79.70 98.49 -111.61
N ALA A 24 80.38 99.08 -110.62
CA ALA A 24 81.70 99.73 -110.67
C ALA A 24 81.83 101.00 -111.57
N LYS A 25 81.95 102.18 -110.91
CA LYS A 25 82.87 103.34 -111.13
C LYS A 25 82.93 104.10 -109.77
N GLU A 26 84.05 104.10 -109.03
CA GLU A 26 85.14 105.12 -109.03
C GLU A 26 84.58 106.52 -108.67
N ASP A 27 84.93 107.17 -107.54
CA ASP A 27 86.27 107.55 -107.07
C ASP A 27 86.43 107.73 -105.52
N GLU A 28 87.62 107.32 -105.05
CA GLU A 28 88.51 107.83 -103.97
C GLU A 28 88.16 107.91 -102.43
N PHE A 29 89.10 107.33 -101.63
CA PHE A 29 89.48 107.46 -100.18
C PHE A 29 88.79 106.59 -99.06
N PRO A 30 89.49 106.17 -97.96
CA PRO A 30 90.54 105.13 -97.77
C PRO A 30 90.18 103.96 -96.78
N ASP A 31 91.10 102.99 -96.58
CA ASP A 31 90.94 101.53 -96.29
C ASP A 31 91.36 101.01 -94.86
N LEU A 32 90.41 100.70 -93.95
CA LEU A 32 90.70 100.01 -92.65
C LEU A 32 89.60 99.05 -92.10
N GLU A 33 88.40 98.94 -92.70
CA GLU A 33 87.24 98.27 -92.07
C GLU A 33 87.04 96.76 -92.40
N ARG A 34 87.85 96.14 -93.26
CA ARG A 34 87.56 94.78 -93.79
C ARG A 34 88.01 93.58 -92.95
N LEU A 35 89.01 93.73 -92.08
CA LEU A 35 89.62 92.60 -91.35
C LEU A 35 88.83 92.18 -90.09
N GLU A 36 87.91 93.03 -89.64
CA GLU A 36 87.12 92.79 -88.42
C GLU A 36 85.95 91.82 -88.70
N MET A 37 85.39 91.85 -89.90
CA MET A 37 84.15 91.14 -90.25
C MET A 37 84.27 89.60 -90.36
N GLU A 38 85.45 89.04 -90.66
CA GLU A 38 85.65 87.59 -90.77
C GLU A 38 85.85 86.90 -89.41
N LYS A 39 86.48 87.59 -88.45
CA LYS A 39 86.61 87.09 -87.07
C LYS A 39 85.24 87.01 -86.40
N GLU A 40 84.39 88.01 -86.66
CA GLU A 40 83.01 88.05 -86.20
C GLU A 40 82.18 86.84 -86.64
N LEU A 41 82.37 86.35 -87.87
CA LEU A 41 81.58 85.24 -88.43
C LEU A 41 81.98 83.88 -87.85
N ALA A 42 83.28 83.67 -87.58
CA ALA A 42 83.78 82.46 -86.92
C ALA A 42 83.35 82.41 -85.43
N ASP A 43 83.41 83.55 -84.74
CA ASP A 43 82.91 83.71 -83.37
C ASP A 43 81.38 83.50 -83.32
N LEU A 44 80.65 83.94 -84.35
CA LEU A 44 79.22 83.69 -84.48
C LEU A 44 78.88 82.20 -84.69
N MET A 45 79.68 81.45 -85.47
CA MET A 45 79.45 80.00 -85.66
C MET A 45 79.80 79.19 -84.41
N LYS A 46 80.85 79.58 -83.67
CA LYS A 46 81.25 78.94 -82.42
C LYS A 46 80.19 79.17 -81.33
N THR A 47 79.75 80.41 -81.17
CA THR A 47 78.62 80.75 -80.29
C THR A 47 77.35 80.00 -80.71
N TYR A 48 77.03 79.90 -82.01
CA TYR A 48 75.85 79.15 -82.48
C TYR A 48 75.88 77.65 -82.10
N LYS A 49 77.03 76.97 -82.24
CA LYS A 49 77.16 75.56 -81.84
C LYS A 49 77.04 75.39 -80.33
N GLU A 50 77.68 76.26 -79.55
CA GLU A 50 77.56 76.28 -78.09
C GLU A 50 76.11 76.55 -77.63
N TYR A 51 75.41 77.47 -78.30
CA TYR A 51 73.98 77.71 -78.07
C TYR A 51 73.13 76.49 -78.40
N LYS A 52 73.44 75.76 -79.49
CA LYS A 52 72.72 74.54 -79.88
C LYS A 52 72.93 73.39 -78.90
N GLU A 53 74.15 73.14 -78.43
CA GLU A 53 74.43 72.14 -77.40
C GLU A 53 73.78 72.50 -76.06
N LYS A 54 73.85 73.78 -75.63
CA LYS A 54 73.11 74.27 -74.46
C LYS A 54 71.61 74.03 -74.60
N LEU A 55 71.04 74.25 -75.79
CA LEU A 55 69.62 74.01 -76.05
C LEU A 55 69.24 72.52 -75.96
N VAL A 56 70.11 71.62 -76.41
CA VAL A 56 69.89 70.15 -76.32
C VAL A 56 70.02 69.68 -74.86
N ASN A 57 71.04 70.14 -74.14
CA ASN A 57 71.22 69.83 -72.71
C ASN A 57 70.06 70.35 -71.87
N LEU A 58 69.59 71.56 -72.12
CA LEU A 58 68.40 72.11 -71.45
C LEU A 58 67.13 71.30 -71.75
N ARG A 59 66.99 70.79 -72.98
CA ARG A 59 65.86 69.90 -73.33
C ARG A 59 65.94 68.54 -72.62
N GLN A 60 67.15 67.98 -72.47
CA GLN A 60 67.36 66.74 -71.75
C GLN A 60 67.11 66.93 -70.25
N GLN A 61 67.69 67.96 -69.64
CA GLN A 61 67.44 68.35 -68.25
C GLN A 61 65.95 68.61 -68.00
N LYS A 62 65.25 69.26 -68.92
CA LYS A 62 63.80 69.47 -68.81
C LYS A 62 63.04 68.14 -68.78
N LYS A 63 63.40 67.16 -69.61
CA LYS A 63 62.75 65.84 -69.62
C LYS A 63 63.04 65.04 -68.35
N GLU A 64 64.28 65.08 -67.85
CA GLU A 64 64.67 64.45 -66.59
C GLU A 64 63.93 65.07 -65.40
N LEU A 65 63.93 66.40 -65.28
CA LEU A 65 63.15 67.10 -64.26
C LEU A 65 61.66 66.77 -64.34
N GLN A 66 61.11 66.64 -65.54
CA GLN A 66 59.70 66.31 -65.73
C GLN A 66 59.40 64.88 -65.26
N LYS A 67 60.31 63.93 -65.52
CA LYS A 67 60.23 62.55 -65.00
C LYS A 67 60.37 62.49 -63.49
N ASP A 68 61.27 63.28 -62.91
CA ASP A 68 61.46 63.36 -61.46
C ASP A 68 60.26 63.98 -60.75
N ILE A 69 59.63 64.99 -61.35
CA ILE A 69 58.36 65.56 -60.87
C ILE A 69 57.25 64.51 -60.91
N GLU A 70 57.13 63.74 -62.00
CA GLU A 70 56.12 62.67 -62.13
C GLU A 70 56.35 61.57 -61.07
N ASN A 71 57.58 61.10 -60.92
CA ASN A 71 57.96 60.11 -59.91
C ASN A 71 57.69 60.61 -58.48
N SER A 72 58.03 61.87 -58.18
CA SER A 72 57.78 62.47 -56.87
C SER A 72 56.28 62.61 -56.58
N ARG A 73 55.48 62.93 -57.60
CA ARG A 73 54.01 62.97 -57.48
C ARG A 73 53.43 61.59 -57.21
N GLU A 74 53.92 60.56 -57.91
CA GLU A 74 53.48 59.17 -57.71
C GLU A 74 53.88 58.66 -56.32
N GLN A 75 55.11 58.93 -55.87
CA GLN A 75 55.55 58.63 -54.51
C GLN A 75 54.69 59.32 -53.46
N ARG A 76 54.37 60.61 -53.65
CA ARG A 76 53.47 61.34 -52.74
C ARG A 76 52.08 60.71 -52.69
N CYS A 77 51.50 60.38 -53.84
CA CYS A 77 50.19 59.72 -53.92
C CYS A 77 50.21 58.33 -53.26
N ASN A 78 51.29 57.57 -53.43
CA ASN A 78 51.47 56.27 -52.78
C ASN A 78 51.62 56.41 -51.26
N LEU A 79 52.39 57.39 -50.78
CA LEU A 79 52.52 57.68 -49.35
C LEU A 79 51.18 58.10 -48.75
N GLU A 80 50.43 58.96 -49.42
CA GLU A 80 49.09 59.42 -49.02
C GLU A 80 48.10 58.25 -48.93
N ARG A 81 48.10 57.34 -49.93
CA ARG A 81 47.33 56.10 -49.87
C ARG A 81 47.71 55.20 -48.70
N ILE A 82 49.01 55.08 -48.39
CA ILE A 82 49.48 54.25 -47.27
C ILE A 82 49.08 54.89 -45.93
N THR A 83 49.16 56.22 -45.79
CA THR A 83 48.72 56.92 -44.58
C THR A 83 47.22 56.80 -44.39
N GLU A 84 46.42 57.04 -45.43
CA GLU A 84 44.96 56.87 -45.38
C GLU A 84 44.57 55.42 -45.06
N SER A 85 45.25 54.44 -45.66
CA SER A 85 45.01 53.02 -45.37
C SER A 85 45.32 52.66 -43.92
N LYS A 86 46.41 53.19 -43.34
CA LYS A 86 46.77 52.95 -41.94
C LYS A 86 45.81 53.63 -40.97
N GLU A 87 45.41 54.87 -41.26
CA GLU A 87 44.40 55.59 -40.47
C GLU A 87 43.06 54.85 -40.49
N LEU A 88 42.65 54.33 -41.65
CA LEU A 88 41.44 53.51 -41.77
C LEU A 88 41.56 52.19 -41.00
N GLU A 89 42.70 51.50 -41.07
CA GLU A 89 42.96 50.25 -40.34
C GLU A 89 42.95 50.46 -38.81
N GLU A 90 43.57 51.54 -38.32
CA GLU A 90 43.51 51.91 -36.89
C GLU A 90 42.10 52.25 -36.41
N LEU A 91 41.30 52.92 -37.25
CA LEU A 91 39.90 53.23 -36.93
C LEU A 91 39.05 51.94 -36.89
N VAL A 92 39.28 51.02 -37.83
CA VAL A 92 38.60 49.72 -37.87
C VAL A 92 38.99 48.88 -36.66
N GLU A 93 40.28 48.78 -36.31
CA GLU A 93 40.73 48.00 -35.15
C GLU A 93 40.18 48.57 -33.83
N LYS A 94 40.10 49.90 -33.70
CA LYS A 94 39.45 50.54 -32.54
C LYS A 94 37.96 50.21 -32.49
N ALA A 95 37.25 50.30 -33.61
CA ALA A 95 35.84 49.96 -33.70
C ALA A 95 35.59 48.47 -33.38
N GLU A 96 36.44 47.56 -33.86
CA GLU A 96 36.35 46.13 -33.57
C GLU A 96 36.59 45.83 -32.09
N LYS A 97 37.62 46.42 -31.48
CA LYS A 97 37.88 46.31 -30.02
C LYS A 97 36.69 46.82 -29.23
N GLU A 98 36.14 47.98 -29.59
CA GLU A 98 34.95 48.53 -28.94
C GLU A 98 33.74 47.60 -29.11
N MET A 99 33.51 47.04 -30.31
CA MET A 99 32.45 46.06 -30.55
C MET A 99 32.63 44.77 -29.74
N THR A 100 33.85 44.27 -29.56
CA THR A 100 34.12 43.09 -28.72
C THR A 100 33.84 43.37 -27.25
N VAL A 101 34.26 44.53 -26.74
CA VAL A 101 33.98 44.95 -25.36
C VAL A 101 32.49 45.12 -25.14
N VAL A 102 31.77 45.74 -26.07
CA VAL A 102 30.30 45.87 -26.01
C VAL A 102 29.63 44.49 -25.99
N ARG A 103 30.09 43.53 -26.80
CA ARG A 103 29.54 42.17 -26.82
C ARG A 103 29.74 41.45 -25.48
N GLU A 104 30.93 41.51 -24.91
CA GLU A 104 31.22 40.91 -23.60
C GLU A 104 30.38 41.56 -22.48
N GLN A 105 30.22 42.89 -22.54
CA GLN A 105 29.33 43.62 -21.63
C GLN A 105 27.87 43.20 -21.80
N GLU A 106 27.39 43.03 -23.04
CA GLU A 106 26.03 42.54 -23.29
C GLU A 106 25.79 41.13 -22.76
N GLU A 107 26.76 40.23 -22.90
CA GLU A 107 26.68 38.86 -22.37
C GLU A 107 26.66 38.84 -20.83
N THR A 108 27.52 39.65 -20.20
CA THR A 108 27.52 39.79 -18.73
C THR A 108 26.22 40.41 -18.23
N ILE A 109 25.69 41.44 -18.91
CA ILE A 109 24.38 42.02 -18.61
C ILE A 109 23.27 40.98 -18.74
N LYS A 110 23.29 40.15 -19.79
CA LYS A 110 22.31 39.07 -19.98
C LYS A 110 22.38 38.05 -18.84
N ARG A 111 23.58 37.61 -18.46
CA ARG A 111 23.80 36.67 -17.35
C ARG A 111 23.28 37.22 -16.02
N ILE A 112 23.67 38.45 -15.67
CA ILE A 112 23.23 39.11 -14.44
C ILE A 112 21.71 39.30 -14.44
N LYS A 113 21.10 39.66 -15.58
CA LYS A 113 19.64 39.76 -15.70
C LYS A 113 18.93 38.43 -15.45
N GLN A 114 19.50 37.33 -15.94
CA GLN A 114 18.95 36.00 -15.71
C GLN A 114 19.04 35.61 -14.23
N GLU A 115 20.22 35.73 -13.62
CA GLU A 115 20.44 35.44 -12.19
C GLU A 115 19.53 36.30 -11.30
N HIS A 116 19.40 37.59 -11.61
CA HIS A 116 18.48 38.48 -10.90
C HIS A 116 17.04 37.98 -11.00
N ASN A 117 16.59 37.53 -12.17
CA ASN A 117 15.22 37.05 -12.36
C ASN A 117 14.97 35.74 -11.59
N GLU A 118 15.92 34.81 -11.58
CA GLU A 118 15.84 33.57 -10.80
C GLU A 118 15.74 33.86 -9.29
N MET A 119 16.63 34.73 -8.79
CA MET A 119 16.61 35.17 -7.39
C MET A 119 15.32 35.91 -7.04
N PHE A 120 14.80 36.74 -7.96
CA PHE A 120 13.53 37.45 -7.78
C PHE A 120 12.33 36.49 -7.70
N GLN A 121 12.30 35.45 -8.52
CA GLN A 121 11.26 34.43 -8.47
C GLN A 121 11.30 33.64 -7.15
N SER A 122 12.49 33.17 -6.74
CA SER A 122 12.66 32.48 -5.46
C SER A 122 12.24 33.35 -4.27
N LYS A 123 12.59 34.65 -4.29
CA LYS A 123 12.12 35.61 -3.28
C LYS A 123 10.59 35.70 -3.27
N LYS A 124 9.96 35.85 -4.44
CA LYS A 124 8.49 35.93 -4.55
C LYS A 124 7.80 34.66 -4.04
N GLU A 125 8.35 33.48 -4.30
CA GLU A 125 7.83 32.21 -3.76
C GLU A 125 7.93 32.14 -2.25
N MET A 126 9.04 32.56 -1.67
CA MET A 126 9.22 32.61 -0.22
C MET A 126 8.29 33.64 0.42
N GLU A 127 8.14 34.83 -0.18
CA GLU A 127 7.18 35.84 0.28
C GLU A 127 5.74 35.30 0.23
N ALA A 128 5.37 34.57 -0.81
CA ALA A 128 4.06 33.92 -0.90
C ALA A 128 3.86 32.87 0.20
N LYS A 129 4.89 32.07 0.53
CA LYS A 129 4.84 31.11 1.65
C LYS A 129 4.71 31.84 2.98
N ILE A 130 5.50 32.88 3.22
CA ILE A 130 5.43 33.69 4.45
C ILE A 130 4.04 34.30 4.61
N GLN A 131 3.46 34.85 3.54
CA GLN A 131 2.11 35.40 3.58
C GLN A 131 1.06 34.35 3.93
N LYS A 132 1.16 33.13 3.38
CA LYS A 132 0.27 32.01 3.77
C LYS A 132 0.41 31.67 5.25
N TYR A 133 1.64 31.55 5.75
CA TYR A 133 1.87 31.21 7.16
C TYR A 133 1.57 32.35 8.13
N LYS A 134 1.59 33.60 7.66
CA LYS A 134 1.28 34.77 8.47
C LYS A 134 -0.13 34.70 9.06
N THR A 135 -1.12 34.26 8.28
CA THR A 135 -2.50 34.11 8.80
C THR A 135 -2.55 33.14 9.98
N TYR A 136 -1.81 32.03 9.91
CA TYR A 136 -1.73 31.06 11.00
C TYR A 136 -0.93 31.60 12.19
N TYR A 137 0.16 32.32 11.93
CA TYR A 137 0.95 32.97 12.96
C TYR A 137 0.12 34.01 13.72
N ASP A 138 -0.59 34.90 13.02
CA ASP A 138 -1.43 35.93 13.61
C ASP A 138 -2.56 35.31 14.45
N PHE A 139 -3.15 34.21 13.99
CA PHE A 139 -4.12 33.43 14.76
C PHE A 139 -3.50 32.83 16.02
N MET A 140 -2.35 32.15 15.90
CA MET A 140 -1.67 31.51 17.03
C MET A 140 -1.15 32.54 18.05
N ASP A 141 -0.72 33.72 17.58
CA ASP A 141 -0.35 34.86 18.43
C ASP A 141 -1.58 35.40 19.19
N GLN A 142 -2.74 35.52 18.54
CA GLN A 142 -4.00 35.86 19.21
C GLN A 142 -4.38 34.80 20.27
N VAL A 143 -4.28 33.51 19.93
CA VAL A 143 -4.55 32.42 20.89
C VAL A 143 -3.57 32.47 22.06
N CYS A 144 -2.28 32.73 21.80
CA CYS A 144 -1.27 32.88 22.85
C CYS A 144 -1.61 34.05 23.79
N LYS A 145 -2.05 35.20 23.24
CA LYS A 145 -2.49 36.37 24.01
C LYS A 145 -3.74 36.12 24.87
N LEU A 146 -4.65 35.27 24.39
CA LEU A 146 -5.87 34.89 25.12
C LEU A 146 -5.62 33.81 26.18
N THR A 147 -4.46 33.17 26.15
CA THR A 147 -4.11 32.06 27.04
C THR A 147 -2.98 32.49 27.99
N LYS A 148 -2.55 31.57 28.88
CA LYS A 148 -1.54 31.85 29.91
C LYS A 148 -0.10 31.56 29.44
N PHE A 149 0.09 31.17 28.18
CA PHE A 149 1.38 30.78 27.65
C PHE A 149 2.21 32.00 27.29
N LYS A 150 3.53 31.92 27.52
CA LYS A 150 4.43 33.05 27.27
C LYS A 150 4.66 33.24 25.79
N ASN A 151 4.89 32.13 25.08
CA ASN A 151 5.27 32.11 23.66
C ASN A 151 4.49 31.03 22.91
N MET A 152 4.43 31.16 21.58
CA MET A 152 3.81 30.18 20.69
C MET A 152 4.42 28.78 20.82
N ASP A 153 5.73 28.68 21.04
CA ASP A 153 6.42 27.40 21.21
C ASP A 153 5.95 26.67 22.47
N GLU A 154 5.77 27.38 23.59
CA GLU A 154 5.27 26.79 24.85
C GLU A 154 3.82 26.28 24.69
N LEU A 155 3.00 27.01 23.91
CA LEU A 155 1.64 26.57 23.56
C LEU A 155 1.67 25.34 22.64
N ALA A 156 2.57 25.30 21.66
CA ALA A 156 2.73 24.16 20.75
C ALA A 156 3.21 22.91 21.51
N ASP A 157 4.23 23.05 22.37
CA ASP A 157 4.72 21.97 23.24
C ASP A 157 3.61 21.44 24.14
N HIS A 158 2.79 22.32 24.70
CA HIS A 158 1.64 21.88 25.50
C HIS A 158 0.64 21.06 24.66
N PHE A 159 0.30 21.51 23.45
CA PHE A 159 -0.61 20.75 22.58
C PHE A 159 -0.02 19.42 22.16
N GLU A 160 1.27 19.38 21.84
CA GLU A 160 1.96 18.13 21.50
C GLU A 160 1.96 17.16 22.67
N ASN A 161 2.27 17.63 23.89
CA ASN A 161 2.16 16.83 25.10
C ASN A 161 0.73 16.34 25.34
N GLN A 162 -0.29 17.17 25.11
CA GLN A 162 -1.69 16.76 25.21
C GLN A 162 -2.08 15.69 24.19
N LEU A 163 -1.62 15.81 22.94
CA LEU A 163 -1.84 14.81 21.90
C LEU A 163 -1.17 13.49 22.27
N GLN A 164 0.08 13.53 22.74
CA GLN A 164 0.78 12.34 23.22
C GLN A 164 0.05 11.67 24.40
N ILE A 165 -0.40 12.45 25.39
CA ILE A 165 -1.18 11.93 26.52
C ILE A 165 -2.49 11.30 26.01
N ARG A 166 -3.20 11.97 25.09
CA ARG A 166 -4.44 11.44 24.51
C ARG A 166 -4.20 10.10 23.83
N ASP A 167 -3.15 9.99 23.03
CA ASP A 167 -2.84 8.76 22.30
C ASP A 167 -2.45 7.62 23.26
N GLN A 168 -1.69 7.92 24.32
CA GLN A 168 -1.40 6.97 25.40
C GLN A 168 -2.67 6.51 26.13
N LEU A 169 -3.62 7.42 26.39
CA LEU A 169 -4.89 7.09 27.04
C LEU A 169 -5.75 6.20 26.14
N ILE A 170 -5.85 6.50 24.84
CA ILE A 170 -6.55 5.68 23.86
C ILE A 170 -5.94 4.27 23.81
N GLN A 171 -4.61 4.16 23.80
CA GLN A 171 -3.94 2.86 23.80
C GLN A 171 -4.22 2.07 25.08
N LYS A 172 -4.14 2.70 26.26
CA LYS A 172 -4.47 2.07 27.54
C LYS A 172 -5.93 1.64 27.61
N GLU A 173 -6.85 2.46 27.09
CA GLU A 173 -8.27 2.12 27.03
C GLU A 173 -8.50 0.91 26.13
N LYS A 174 -7.85 0.87 24.95
CA LYS A 174 -7.91 -0.28 24.05
C LYS A 174 -7.40 -1.56 24.72
N GLN A 175 -6.25 -1.50 25.39
CA GLN A 175 -5.69 -2.64 26.12
C GLN A 175 -6.62 -3.11 27.25
N LYS A 176 -7.22 -2.19 28.02
CA LYS A 176 -8.21 -2.54 29.05
C LYS A 176 -9.46 -3.18 28.45
N LYS A 177 -9.97 -2.66 27.34
CA LYS A 177 -11.12 -3.23 26.63
C LYS A 177 -10.82 -4.64 26.13
N GLU A 178 -9.67 -4.86 25.51
CA GLU A 178 -9.22 -6.19 25.07
C GLU A 178 -9.10 -7.16 26.25
N HIS A 179 -8.52 -6.72 27.37
CA HIS A 179 -8.41 -7.57 28.56
C HIS A 179 -9.78 -7.91 29.17
N MET A 180 -10.68 -6.93 29.26
CA MET A 180 -12.06 -7.14 29.70
C MET A 180 -12.78 -8.13 28.81
N GLU A 181 -12.64 -8.01 27.49
CA GLU A 181 -13.30 -8.91 26.54
C GLU A 181 -12.75 -10.34 26.65
N GLN A 182 -11.44 -10.50 26.84
CA GLN A 182 -10.83 -11.80 27.12
C GLN A 182 -11.35 -12.41 28.43
N GLN A 183 -11.49 -11.61 29.49
CA GLN A 183 -12.05 -12.08 30.76
C GLN A 183 -13.52 -12.48 30.62
N LYS A 184 -14.33 -11.70 29.91
CA LYS A 184 -15.73 -12.03 29.61
C LYS A 184 -15.85 -13.32 28.81
N LYS A 185 -14.98 -13.51 27.81
CA LYS A 185 -14.94 -14.74 27.03
C LYS A 185 -14.62 -15.95 27.91
N LYS A 186 -13.60 -15.86 28.76
CA LYS A 186 -13.25 -16.92 29.72
C LYS A 186 -14.38 -17.21 30.70
N LEU A 187 -15.06 -16.17 31.18
CA LEU A 187 -16.21 -16.34 32.09
C LEU A 187 -17.32 -17.11 31.39
N ARG A 188 -17.68 -16.73 30.16
CA ARG A 188 -18.70 -17.44 29.38
C ARG A 188 -18.31 -18.90 29.12
N GLU A 189 -17.05 -19.16 28.76
CA GLU A 189 -16.55 -20.53 28.57
C GLU A 189 -16.68 -21.37 29.86
N LEU A 190 -16.45 -20.78 31.04
CA LEU A 190 -16.63 -21.46 32.32
C LEU A 190 -18.10 -21.66 32.68
N GLU A 191 -18.96 -20.67 32.40
CA GLU A 191 -20.41 -20.77 32.57
C GLU A 191 -20.98 -21.89 31.70
N ASP A 192 -20.62 -21.92 30.41
CA ASP A 192 -21.05 -22.96 29.46
C ASP A 192 -20.58 -24.36 29.92
N GLN A 193 -19.34 -24.49 30.41
CA GLN A 193 -18.82 -25.75 30.97
C GLN A 193 -19.58 -26.18 32.23
N HIS A 194 -19.88 -25.24 33.12
CA HIS A 194 -20.63 -25.51 34.33
C HIS A 194 -22.07 -25.94 34.03
N ASP A 195 -22.73 -25.27 33.09
CA ASP A 195 -24.08 -25.59 32.66
C ASP A 195 -24.13 -26.97 31.99
N GLN A 196 -23.13 -27.29 31.15
CA GLN A 196 -23.00 -28.63 30.59
C GLN A 196 -22.84 -29.70 31.68
N MET A 197 -21.95 -29.48 32.66
CA MET A 197 -21.76 -30.41 33.78
C MET A 197 -23.06 -30.57 34.60
N CYS A 198 -23.78 -29.49 34.85
CA CYS A 198 -25.07 -29.53 35.54
C CYS A 198 -26.11 -30.36 34.77
N LEU A 199 -26.18 -30.18 33.45
CA LEU A 199 -27.07 -30.97 32.60
C LEU A 199 -26.70 -32.45 32.61
N GLU A 200 -25.41 -32.77 32.50
CA GLU A 200 -24.91 -34.15 32.58
C GLU A 200 -25.29 -34.82 33.92
N LYS A 201 -25.08 -34.12 35.05
CA LYS A 201 -25.48 -34.63 36.37
C LYS A 201 -26.98 -34.73 36.57
N THR A 202 -27.75 -33.81 35.99
CA THR A 202 -29.22 -33.87 36.03
C THR A 202 -29.73 -35.07 35.26
N ASN A 203 -29.14 -35.37 34.10
CA ASN A 203 -29.48 -36.55 33.30
C ASN A 203 -29.11 -37.85 34.04
N GLU A 204 -27.94 -37.92 34.66
CA GLU A 204 -27.50 -39.07 35.48
C GLU A 204 -28.46 -39.30 36.66
N LEU A 205 -28.86 -38.22 37.36
CA LEU A 205 -29.86 -38.30 38.43
C LEU A 205 -31.21 -38.82 37.94
N ALA A 206 -31.68 -38.34 36.78
CA ALA A 206 -32.95 -38.80 36.21
C ALA A 206 -32.90 -40.30 35.84
N GLN A 207 -31.78 -40.78 35.31
CA GLN A 207 -31.56 -42.20 35.01
C GLN A 207 -31.59 -43.04 36.29
N LEU A 208 -30.79 -42.67 37.29
CA LEU A 208 -30.74 -43.39 38.57
C LEU A 208 -32.09 -43.38 39.29
N GLN A 209 -32.84 -42.27 39.21
CA GLN A 209 -34.19 -42.20 39.77
C GLN A 209 -35.14 -43.17 39.06
N THR A 210 -35.05 -43.27 37.73
CA THR A 210 -35.87 -44.21 36.95
C THR A 210 -35.55 -45.65 37.34
N GLU A 211 -34.26 -46.03 37.41
CA GLU A 211 -33.82 -47.36 37.84
C GLU A 211 -34.30 -47.70 39.27
N LEU A 212 -34.26 -46.72 40.17
CA LEU A 212 -34.74 -46.87 41.53
C LEU A 212 -36.27 -47.05 41.60
N GLU A 213 -37.03 -46.32 40.78
CA GLU A 213 -38.47 -46.48 40.67
C GLU A 213 -38.85 -47.85 40.11
N GLU A 214 -38.13 -48.34 39.10
CA GLU A 214 -38.30 -49.69 38.54
C GLU A 214 -38.01 -50.78 39.58
N ALA A 215 -36.87 -50.69 40.28
CA ALA A 215 -36.52 -51.65 41.33
C ALA A 215 -37.53 -51.64 42.49
N ARG A 216 -38.05 -50.47 42.86
CA ARG A 216 -39.12 -50.36 43.86
C ARG A 216 -40.43 -50.98 43.39
N ALA A 217 -40.81 -50.77 42.14
CA ALA A 217 -41.99 -51.38 41.56
C ALA A 217 -41.88 -52.91 41.56
N GLU A 218 -40.72 -53.45 41.19
CA GLU A 218 -40.45 -54.89 41.23
C GLU A 218 -40.49 -55.43 42.66
N ALA A 219 -39.85 -54.75 43.61
CA ALA A 219 -39.89 -55.13 45.03
C ALA A 219 -41.32 -55.19 45.57
N LEU A 220 -42.17 -54.22 45.19
CA LEU A 220 -43.58 -54.20 45.61
C LEU A 220 -44.39 -55.36 45.00
N ILE A 221 -44.09 -55.76 43.75
CA ILE A 221 -44.71 -56.94 43.14
C ILE A 221 -44.34 -58.20 43.94
N TRP A 222 -43.05 -58.39 44.27
CA TRP A 222 -42.60 -59.53 45.04
C TRP A 222 -43.14 -59.53 46.47
N GLU A 223 -43.20 -58.36 47.12
CA GLU A 223 -43.78 -58.22 48.46
C GLU A 223 -45.27 -58.62 48.44
N LYS A 224 -46.04 -58.19 47.43
CA LYS A 224 -47.44 -58.60 47.28
C LYS A 224 -47.57 -60.11 47.08
N GLN A 225 -46.74 -60.71 46.24
CA GLN A 225 -46.75 -62.16 46.01
C GLN A 225 -46.38 -62.93 47.29
N TRP A 226 -45.35 -62.48 48.00
CA TRP A 226 -44.91 -63.06 49.26
C TRP A 226 -46.01 -63.00 50.32
N ASN A 227 -46.64 -61.82 50.49
CA ASN A 227 -47.76 -61.64 51.41
C ASN A 227 -48.94 -62.58 51.06
N HIS A 228 -49.24 -62.76 49.77
CA HIS A 228 -50.28 -63.69 49.35
C HIS A 228 -49.96 -65.15 49.68
N ILE A 229 -48.70 -65.57 49.47
CA ILE A 229 -48.23 -66.91 49.85
C ILE A 229 -48.34 -67.09 51.37
N GLN A 230 -47.88 -66.11 52.14
CA GLN A 230 -47.90 -66.14 53.60
C GLN A 230 -49.35 -66.19 54.14
N GLU A 231 -50.25 -65.39 53.59
CA GLU A 231 -51.67 -65.40 53.96
C GLU A 231 -52.30 -66.76 53.65
N THR A 232 -52.03 -67.31 52.46
CA THR A 232 -52.54 -68.61 52.04
C THR A 232 -51.99 -69.75 52.92
N ALA A 233 -50.69 -69.72 53.23
CA ALA A 233 -50.06 -70.68 54.12
C ALA A 233 -50.65 -70.61 55.54
N SER A 234 -50.90 -69.39 56.04
CA SER A 234 -51.53 -69.17 57.35
C SER A 234 -52.95 -69.74 57.39
N LYS A 235 -53.76 -69.50 56.34
CA LYS A 235 -55.11 -70.08 56.21
C LYS A 235 -55.07 -71.61 56.18
N LYS A 236 -54.21 -72.21 55.34
CA LYS A 236 -54.06 -73.66 55.27
C LYS A 236 -53.56 -74.27 56.57
N THR A 237 -52.65 -73.60 57.27
CA THR A 237 -52.15 -74.05 58.58
C THR A 237 -53.26 -74.02 59.64
N LEU A 238 -54.09 -72.97 59.62
CA LEU A 238 -55.26 -72.87 60.50
C LEU A 238 -56.29 -73.98 60.20
N GLU A 239 -56.64 -74.18 58.93
CA GLU A 239 -57.55 -75.24 58.49
C GLU A 239 -57.03 -76.63 58.89
N LEU A 240 -55.74 -76.89 58.68
CA LEU A 240 -55.10 -78.13 59.12
C LEU A 240 -55.22 -78.30 60.65
N GLY A 241 -54.95 -77.26 61.42
CA GLY A 241 -55.12 -77.26 62.88
C GLY A 241 -56.56 -77.57 63.30
N GLN A 242 -57.56 -76.98 62.62
CA GLN A 242 -58.98 -77.27 62.86
C GLN A 242 -59.34 -78.72 62.54
N ILE A 243 -58.86 -79.27 61.42
CA ILE A 243 -59.06 -80.67 61.04
C ILE A 243 -58.45 -81.60 62.10
N LYS A 244 -57.20 -81.33 62.53
CA LYS A 244 -56.53 -82.11 63.58
C LYS A 244 -57.32 -82.10 64.87
N MET A 245 -57.78 -80.94 65.32
CA MET A 245 -58.59 -80.81 66.54
C MET A 245 -59.95 -81.51 66.43
N ALA A 246 -60.66 -81.34 65.32
CA ALA A 246 -61.94 -82.02 65.10
C ALA A 246 -61.77 -83.55 65.06
N THR A 247 -60.70 -84.02 64.41
CA THR A 247 -60.33 -85.45 64.36
C THR A 247 -60.05 -85.99 65.74
N LEU A 248 -59.18 -85.33 66.51
CA LEU A 248 -58.85 -85.74 67.87
C LEU A 248 -60.12 -85.82 68.75
N ASN A 249 -60.96 -84.78 68.70
CA ASN A 249 -62.23 -84.76 69.43
C ASN A 249 -63.17 -85.92 69.05
N LEU A 250 -63.24 -86.28 67.77
CA LEU A 250 -64.04 -87.43 67.32
C LEU A 250 -63.42 -88.77 67.75
N TYR A 251 -62.09 -88.88 67.67
CA TYR A 251 -61.34 -90.05 68.11
C TYR A 251 -61.54 -90.30 69.61
N GLU A 252 -61.41 -89.29 70.46
CA GLU A 252 -61.64 -89.41 71.90
C GLU A 252 -63.07 -89.90 72.23
N ARG A 253 -64.07 -89.46 71.45
CA ARG A 253 -65.47 -89.89 71.63
C ARG A 253 -65.75 -91.32 71.15
N THR A 254 -64.99 -91.83 70.19
CA THR A 254 -65.17 -93.18 69.62
C THR A 254 -64.30 -94.23 70.33
N SER A 255 -63.08 -93.85 70.72
CA SER A 255 -62.17 -94.68 71.53
C SER A 255 -62.60 -94.86 72.99
N SER A 256 -63.51 -94.02 73.50
CA SER A 256 -64.13 -94.23 74.82
C SER A 256 -65.18 -95.35 74.82
N THR A 257 -65.68 -95.76 73.64
CA THR A 257 -66.64 -96.87 73.49
C THR A 257 -65.98 -98.20 73.09
N LEU A 258 -64.90 -98.14 72.33
CA LEU A 258 -64.04 -99.30 72.03
C LEU A 258 -62.72 -99.13 72.77
N GLY A 259 -62.46 -99.93 73.81
CA GLY A 259 -61.23 -99.85 74.62
C GLY A 259 -59.95 -100.13 73.81
N ALA A 260 -59.52 -99.15 73.02
CA ALA A 260 -58.41 -99.22 72.08
C ALA A 260 -57.16 -98.55 72.66
N GLU A 261 -56.00 -99.15 72.38
CA GLU A 261 -54.67 -98.66 72.76
C GLU A 261 -54.45 -97.22 72.29
N GLY A 262 -53.81 -96.41 73.15
CA GLY A 262 -53.68 -94.98 72.95
C GLY A 262 -52.88 -94.62 71.71
N VAL A 263 -53.57 -94.19 70.65
CA VAL A 263 -52.95 -93.50 69.51
C VAL A 263 -52.39 -92.15 69.96
N ALA A 264 -51.20 -91.80 69.46
CA ALA A 264 -50.55 -90.53 69.80
C ALA A 264 -51.38 -89.33 69.36
N ILE A 265 -51.36 -88.26 70.16
CA ILE A 265 -52.19 -87.05 69.96
C ILE A 265 -51.91 -86.38 68.61
N ASP A 266 -50.66 -86.42 68.13
CA ASP A 266 -50.25 -85.78 66.87
C ASP A 266 -50.41 -86.66 65.62
N ASP A 267 -50.76 -87.94 65.78
CA ASP A 267 -50.90 -88.91 64.68
C ASP A 267 -52.33 -88.91 64.13
N THR A 268 -52.65 -87.84 63.39
CA THR A 268 -54.00 -87.58 62.85
C THR A 268 -54.46 -88.69 61.89
N ASP A 269 -53.54 -89.26 61.12
CA ASP A 269 -53.88 -90.28 60.12
C ASP A 269 -54.41 -91.56 60.79
N LYS A 270 -53.72 -92.05 61.82
CA LYS A 270 -54.19 -93.23 62.58
C LYS A 270 -55.49 -92.96 63.35
N GLN A 271 -55.68 -91.74 63.85
CA GLN A 271 -56.95 -91.36 64.50
C GLN A 271 -58.12 -91.42 63.51
N LEU A 272 -57.92 -90.94 62.27
CA LEU A 272 -58.93 -91.03 61.21
C LEU A 272 -59.23 -92.48 60.81
N GLU A 273 -58.22 -93.34 60.68
CA GLU A 273 -58.42 -94.77 60.39
C GLU A 273 -59.27 -95.45 61.47
N HIS A 274 -59.05 -95.12 62.75
CA HIS A 274 -59.85 -95.65 63.84
C HIS A 274 -61.31 -95.16 63.79
N ILE A 275 -61.51 -93.84 63.59
CA ILE A 275 -62.86 -93.27 63.42
C ILE A 275 -63.57 -93.91 62.23
N GLN A 276 -62.88 -94.14 61.12
CA GLN A 276 -63.43 -94.79 59.93
C GLN A 276 -63.89 -96.22 60.25
N THR A 277 -63.05 -97.01 60.92
CA THR A 277 -63.38 -98.38 61.33
C THR A 277 -64.62 -98.39 62.23
N PHE A 278 -64.68 -97.49 63.22
CA PHE A 278 -65.84 -97.34 64.10
C PHE A 278 -67.14 -97.00 63.33
N ILE A 279 -67.07 -96.07 62.36
CA ILE A 279 -68.22 -95.69 61.54
C ILE A 279 -68.68 -96.87 60.66
N MET A 280 -67.75 -97.63 60.08
CA MET A 280 -68.06 -98.81 59.28
C MET A 280 -68.75 -99.89 60.12
N ASP A 281 -68.19 -100.21 61.29
CA ASP A 281 -68.76 -101.17 62.23
C ASP A 281 -70.17 -100.75 62.67
N SER A 282 -70.33 -99.47 63.05
CA SER A 282 -71.63 -98.91 63.44
C SER A 282 -72.64 -98.98 62.29
N THR A 283 -72.21 -98.67 61.07
CA THR A 283 -73.06 -98.72 59.88
C THR A 283 -73.50 -100.15 59.57
N ASP A 284 -72.61 -101.11 59.71
CA ASP A 284 -72.91 -102.52 59.49
C ASP A 284 -73.82 -103.08 60.57
N ILE A 285 -73.65 -102.68 61.84
CA ILE A 285 -74.59 -102.98 62.92
C ILE A 285 -75.99 -102.42 62.60
N VAL A 286 -76.09 -101.16 62.16
CA VAL A 286 -77.37 -100.55 61.78
C VAL A 286 -78.00 -101.23 60.57
N LYS A 287 -77.21 -101.63 59.56
CA LYS A 287 -77.70 -102.41 58.40
C LYS A 287 -78.24 -103.76 58.86
N GLN A 288 -77.51 -104.48 59.69
CA GLN A 288 -77.95 -105.75 60.26
C GLN A 288 -79.25 -105.57 61.04
N TYR A 289 -79.35 -104.53 61.88
CA TYR A 289 -80.57 -104.19 62.60
C TYR A 289 -81.76 -103.87 61.68
N ARG A 290 -81.56 -103.08 60.62
CA ARG A 290 -82.61 -102.81 59.61
C ARG A 290 -83.02 -104.07 58.85
N GLN A 291 -82.09 -104.97 58.54
CA GLN A 291 -82.40 -106.25 57.91
C GLN A 291 -83.23 -107.13 58.85
N LEU A 292 -82.94 -107.12 60.15
CA LEU A 292 -83.73 -107.80 61.17
C LEU A 292 -85.15 -107.20 61.27
N GLN A 293 -85.28 -105.87 61.31
CA GLN A 293 -86.61 -105.23 61.30
C GLN A 293 -87.41 -105.50 60.02
N LYS A 294 -86.78 -105.54 58.84
CA LYS A 294 -87.45 -105.94 57.60
C LYS A 294 -87.91 -107.41 57.62
N LYS A 295 -87.13 -108.29 58.28
CA LYS A 295 -87.51 -109.69 58.51
C LYS A 295 -88.66 -109.83 59.53
N GLU A 296 -88.77 -108.93 60.50
CA GLU A 296 -89.92 -108.88 61.42
C GLU A 296 -91.18 -108.34 60.74
N ASN A 297 -91.09 -107.27 59.95
CA ASN A 297 -92.23 -106.71 59.22
C ASN A 297 -92.76 -107.60 58.08
N THR A 298 -91.95 -108.53 57.57
CA THR A 298 -92.40 -109.58 56.63
C THR A 298 -93.01 -110.80 57.34
N LYS A 299 -92.77 -110.97 58.65
CA LYS A 299 -93.44 -112.00 59.48
C LYS A 299 -94.80 -111.54 59.99
N THR A 300 -95.00 -110.25 60.29
CA THR A 300 -96.31 -109.69 60.69
C THR A 300 -97.31 -109.52 59.55
N GLY A 301 -96.87 -109.54 58.28
CA GLY A 301 -97.76 -109.57 57.11
C GLY A 301 -98.30 -110.95 56.71
N LYS A 302 -97.89 -112.05 57.37
CA LYS A 302 -98.30 -113.42 57.03
C LYS A 302 -99.18 -114.11 58.09
N THR A 303 -99.61 -113.39 59.13
CA THR A 303 -100.51 -113.91 60.18
C THR A 303 -101.96 -113.39 60.09
N GLN A 304 -102.32 -112.75 58.98
CA GLN A 304 -103.72 -112.40 58.64
C GLN A 304 -104.21 -113.21 57.43
N THR A 305 -104.17 -114.54 57.51
CA THR A 305 -104.96 -115.43 56.62
C THR A 305 -105.11 -116.82 57.23
N GLU A 306 -105.70 -116.93 58.43
CA GLU A 306 -106.38 -118.16 58.88
C GLU A 306 -107.17 -117.90 60.17
N LYS A 307 -108.32 -117.24 59.97
CA LYS A 307 -109.63 -117.32 60.67
C LYS A 307 -110.32 -115.97 60.65
#